data_AF-A0A059F4N6-F1
#
_entry.id   AF-A0A059F4N6-F1
#
_cell.length_a   1.000
_cell.length_b   1.000
_cell.length_c   1.000
_cell.angle_alpha   90.00
_cell.angle_beta   90.00
_cell.angle_gamma   90.00
#
_symmetry.space_group_name_H-M   'P 1'
#
loop_
_entity.id
_entity.type
_entity.pdbx_description
1 polymer ?
#
loop_
_entity_poly.entity_id
_entity_poly.type
_entity_poly.pdbx_seq_one_letter_code
_entity_poly.pdbx_strand_id
1 'polypeptide(L)'
;MDKSFSMHFNPISNAKTVNQYEEEIKVLQQENFKLKHENIELKKCQKSVADDTLCLLKDSEKSIKILQERLKKSQNEVNDISKSYKLKITSLEDENKRLLSCITNLNEEIKKLKNNSNKLEHSFIKEKNNKDDLIKELEAEKESLNRKIIEIEERFFLDKDELENNLHEKMKVLEKNIKEKETEVSNYKKYCSELREELERRENLITEKEEELSKVKEGYREESQLKDVYQNEIDYLKEKIENIERENRKLEERNDEVKDLLEESEHKLVSLRNRMKEKEEENSGIKKNFHFIKNQYHTNILRIMEELNNSNIKLELLANKCVKTNDIYTKKFKPYFRKIYNENKSLINEINLLKKEVGYLKEIRNLSPKNCDFLEVIGCKKEDSFDRIMDTFSKMYYEMVNKIKSMEREIGEITHFAENNKKLLHTRTLKLLDNFTKEFNLAKKDLEDCKKYLVKKNTEIKSIKKEKEELFLKNKFLERKKNELTISLDKLKNKTNETLIDLQNKNKLLSKLKNKVGTYFGE
;
A
#
# COMPACT_ATOMS: atom_id res chain seq x y z
N MET A 1 74.07 -145.54 116.50
CA MET A 1 73.45 -145.18 117.82
C MET A 1 72.00 -145.64 117.75
N ASP A 2 71.72 -146.94 117.65
CA ASP A 2 72.15 -148.05 118.51
C ASP A 2 71.91 -147.75 119.98
N LYS A 3 70.88 -148.45 120.47
CA LYS A 3 70.44 -148.74 121.85
C LYS A 3 68.93 -148.95 121.73
N SER A 4 68.40 -150.08 121.23
CA SER A 4 68.49 -151.42 121.83
C SER A 4 68.61 -151.34 123.35
N PHE A 5 67.54 -151.66 124.07
CA PHE A 5 67.53 -152.36 125.36
C PHE A 5 66.02 -152.59 125.65
N SER A 6 65.57 -153.83 125.55
CA SER A 6 65.49 -154.76 126.67
C SER A 6 64.12 -154.67 127.35
N MET A 7 63.38 -155.78 127.28
CA MET A 7 62.33 -156.06 128.24
C MET A 7 62.96 -156.14 129.63
N HIS A 8 62.86 -155.06 130.39
CA HIS A 8 63.08 -155.06 131.83
C HIS A 8 61.76 -155.44 132.50
N PHE A 9 61.70 -156.65 133.06
CA PHE A 9 60.76 -156.93 134.14
C PHE A 9 61.25 -156.20 135.39
N ASN A 10 60.63 -155.07 135.68
CA ASN A 10 60.67 -154.42 136.99
C ASN A 10 59.42 -154.83 137.80
N PRO A 11 59.52 -154.77 139.14
CA PRO A 11 58.94 -155.75 140.05
C PRO A 11 57.42 -155.64 140.20
N ILE A 12 56.80 -156.75 140.62
CA ILE A 12 55.56 -156.77 141.39
C ILE A 12 55.71 -155.76 142.54
N SER A 13 55.33 -154.51 142.30
CA SER A 13 55.41 -153.45 143.31
C SER A 13 54.58 -152.21 142.99
N ASN A 14 53.84 -152.18 141.88
CA ASN A 14 52.72 -151.27 141.67
C ASN A 14 51.65 -152.01 140.85
N ALA A 15 51.15 -153.13 141.38
CA ALA A 15 49.91 -153.69 140.87
C ALA A 15 48.83 -152.64 141.18
N LYS A 16 48.52 -151.80 140.17
CA LYS A 16 47.41 -150.87 140.25
C LYS A 16 46.18 -151.69 140.64
N THR A 17 45.67 -151.44 141.84
CA THR A 17 44.42 -152.06 142.28
C THR A 17 43.31 -151.66 141.31
N VAL A 18 42.23 -152.45 141.23
CA VAL A 18 41.07 -152.14 140.37
C VAL A 18 40.67 -150.66 140.48
N ASN A 19 40.76 -150.07 141.68
CA ASN A 19 40.52 -148.64 141.93
C ASN A 19 41.41 -147.67 141.12
N GLN A 20 42.69 -147.97 140.91
CA GLN A 20 43.59 -147.09 140.14
C GLN A 20 43.32 -147.17 138.63
N TYR A 21 42.87 -148.33 138.13
CA TYR A 21 42.35 -148.44 136.75
C TYR A 21 40.97 -147.77 136.60
N GLU A 22 40.12 -147.84 137.64
CA GLU A 22 38.84 -147.12 137.66
C GLU A 22 39.02 -145.60 137.67
N GLU A 23 40.02 -145.07 138.38
CA GLU A 23 40.36 -143.65 138.35
C GLU A 23 40.87 -143.21 136.97
N GLU A 24 41.74 -143.99 136.34
CA GLU A 24 42.26 -143.71 135.00
C GLU A 24 41.16 -143.81 133.94
N ILE A 25 40.24 -144.78 134.07
CA ILE A 25 39.02 -144.86 133.25
C ILE A 25 38.12 -143.65 133.47
N LYS A 26 37.96 -143.16 134.71
CA LYS A 26 37.18 -141.93 134.97
C LYS A 26 37.82 -140.71 134.35
N VAL A 27 39.15 -140.56 134.41
CA VAL A 27 39.88 -139.45 133.77
C VAL A 27 39.71 -139.52 132.25
N LEU A 28 39.90 -140.69 131.65
CA LEU A 28 39.72 -140.88 130.20
C LEU A 28 38.26 -140.71 129.77
N GLN A 29 37.28 -141.11 130.59
CA GLN A 29 35.86 -140.84 130.32
C GLN A 29 35.55 -139.35 130.38
N GLN A 30 36.12 -138.61 131.34
CA GLN A 30 35.99 -137.15 131.40
C GLN A 30 36.65 -136.47 130.21
N GLU A 31 37.83 -136.93 129.80
CA GLU A 31 38.54 -136.40 128.64
C GLU A 31 37.77 -136.71 127.34
N ASN A 32 37.25 -137.93 127.17
CA ASN A 32 36.41 -138.31 126.04
C ASN A 32 35.09 -137.53 126.04
N PHE A 33 34.52 -137.24 127.20
CA PHE A 33 33.35 -136.38 127.32
C PHE A 33 33.67 -134.94 126.87
N LYS A 34 34.80 -134.36 127.31
CA LYS A 34 35.27 -133.05 126.86
C LYS A 34 35.50 -133.02 125.35
N LEU A 35 36.21 -133.99 124.80
CA LEU A 35 36.49 -134.09 123.37
C LEU A 35 35.21 -134.28 122.55
N LYS A 36 34.24 -135.06 123.02
CA LYS A 36 32.92 -135.14 122.36
C LYS A 36 32.20 -133.81 122.38
N HIS A 37 32.26 -133.06 123.48
CA HIS A 37 31.63 -131.76 123.60
C HIS A 37 32.30 -130.71 122.69
N GLU A 38 33.63 -130.68 122.62
CA GLU A 38 34.39 -129.83 121.68
C GLU A 38 34.10 -130.19 120.23
N ASN A 39 34.00 -131.48 119.89
CA ASN A 39 33.71 -131.92 118.53
C ASN A 39 32.28 -131.55 118.12
N ILE A 40 31.31 -131.58 119.06
CA ILE A 40 29.95 -131.08 118.82
C ILE A 40 29.95 -129.56 118.61
N GLU A 41 30.67 -128.81 119.44
CA GLU A 41 30.85 -127.35 119.29
C GLU A 41 31.49 -126.99 117.94
N LEU A 42 32.56 -127.66 117.55
CA LEU A 42 33.23 -127.46 116.26
C LEU A 42 32.33 -127.77 115.07
N LYS A 43 31.52 -128.85 115.14
CA LYS A 43 30.54 -129.16 114.10
C LYS A 43 29.42 -128.12 114.01
N LYS A 44 28.95 -127.58 115.14
CA LYS A 44 28.00 -126.47 115.16
C LYS A 44 28.62 -125.21 114.54
N CYS A 45 29.88 -124.91 114.87
CA CYS A 45 30.61 -123.77 114.34
C CYS A 45 30.86 -123.89 112.83
N GLN A 46 31.27 -125.06 112.34
CA GLN A 46 31.41 -125.34 110.90
C GLN A 46 30.08 -125.19 110.15
N LYS A 47 28.97 -125.66 110.73
CA LYS A 47 27.66 -125.53 110.10
C LYS A 47 27.20 -124.07 110.04
N SER A 48 27.42 -123.30 111.11
CA SER A 48 27.17 -121.85 111.13
C SER A 48 27.98 -121.11 110.07
N VAL A 49 29.29 -121.37 109.97
CA VAL A 49 30.15 -120.75 108.96
C VAL A 49 29.73 -121.15 107.54
N ALA A 50 29.34 -122.40 107.31
CA ALA A 50 28.84 -122.85 106.02
C ALA A 50 27.52 -122.15 105.64
N ASP A 51 26.60 -121.99 106.59
CA ASP A 51 25.31 -121.30 106.39
C ASP A 51 25.52 -119.79 106.14
N ASP A 52 26.44 -119.14 106.85
CA ASP A 52 26.83 -117.73 106.64
C ASP A 52 27.49 -117.54 105.26
N THR A 53 28.38 -118.45 104.87
CA THR A 53 29.04 -118.41 103.56
C THR A 53 28.03 -118.60 102.43
N LEU A 54 27.05 -119.50 102.60
CA LEU A 54 25.98 -119.71 101.63
C LEU A 54 25.07 -118.47 101.49
N CYS A 55 24.78 -117.78 102.60
CA CYS A 55 24.04 -116.52 102.57
C CYS A 55 24.82 -115.43 101.82
N LEU A 56 26.11 -115.26 102.11
CA LEU A 56 26.98 -114.30 101.40
C LEU A 56 27.08 -114.61 99.91
N LEU A 57 27.16 -115.88 99.50
CA LEU A 57 27.18 -116.28 98.09
C LEU A 57 25.85 -115.96 97.40
N LYS A 58 24.70 -116.21 98.05
CA LYS A 58 23.39 -115.85 97.50
C LYS A 58 23.23 -114.33 97.36
N ASP A 59 23.70 -113.56 98.33
CA ASP A 59 23.61 -112.10 98.25
C ASP A 59 24.61 -111.51 97.24
N SER A 60 25.76 -112.15 97.05
CA SER A 60 26.69 -111.84 95.96
C SER A 60 26.07 -112.15 94.59
N GLU A 61 25.39 -113.29 94.43
CA GLU A 61 24.70 -113.66 93.20
C GLU A 61 23.58 -112.68 92.86
N LYS A 62 22.76 -112.28 93.85
CA LYS A 62 21.75 -111.21 93.69
C LYS A 62 22.40 -109.89 93.26
N SER A 63 23.52 -109.52 93.89
CA SER A 63 24.25 -108.29 93.56
C SER A 63 24.79 -108.31 92.14
N ILE A 64 25.34 -109.45 91.69
CA ILE A 64 25.81 -109.66 90.32
C ILE A 64 24.64 -109.55 89.32
N LYS A 65 23.48 -110.17 89.60
CA LYS A 65 22.27 -110.05 88.76
C LYS A 65 21.82 -108.60 88.63
N ILE A 66 21.76 -107.86 89.73
CA ILE A 66 21.41 -106.42 89.71
C ILE A 66 22.40 -105.61 88.87
N LEU A 67 23.71 -105.89 88.99
CA LEU A 67 24.74 -105.20 88.20
C LEU A 67 24.66 -105.54 86.71
N GLN A 68 24.37 -106.80 86.35
CA GLN A 68 24.16 -107.21 84.96
C GLN A 68 22.94 -106.54 84.33
N GLU A 69 21.83 -106.45 85.06
CA GLU A 69 20.64 -105.74 84.60
C GLU A 69 20.90 -104.24 84.43
N ARG A 70 21.61 -103.60 85.37
CA ARG A 70 22.02 -102.19 85.25
C ARG A 70 22.96 -101.96 84.07
N LEU A 71 23.92 -102.85 83.84
CA LEU A 71 24.83 -102.78 82.71
C LEU A 71 24.05 -102.87 81.39
N LYS A 72 23.13 -103.84 81.27
CA LYS A 72 22.28 -104.01 80.09
C LYS A 72 21.39 -102.78 79.84
N LYS A 73 20.83 -102.18 80.91
CA LYS A 73 20.04 -100.94 80.81
C LYS A 73 20.89 -99.77 80.34
N SER A 74 22.06 -99.56 80.93
CA SER A 74 23.01 -98.51 80.54
C SER A 74 23.47 -98.68 79.08
N GLN A 75 23.75 -99.92 78.65
CA GLN A 75 24.15 -100.20 77.27
C GLN A 75 23.03 -99.91 76.26
N ASN A 76 21.77 -100.18 76.61
CA ASN A 76 20.62 -99.79 75.80
C ASN A 76 20.47 -98.27 75.72
N GLU A 77 20.59 -97.56 76.86
CA GLU A 77 20.54 -96.10 76.90
C GLU A 77 21.63 -95.46 76.03
N VAL A 78 22.88 -95.96 76.12
CA VAL A 78 24.00 -95.52 75.28
C VAL A 78 23.71 -95.78 73.79
N ASN A 79 23.16 -96.94 73.46
CA ASN A 79 22.81 -97.27 72.07
C ASN A 79 21.69 -96.38 71.53
N ASP A 80 20.67 -96.07 72.32
CA ASP A 80 19.58 -95.19 71.92
C ASP A 80 20.05 -93.75 71.76
N ILE A 81 20.89 -93.27 72.67
CA ILE A 81 21.57 -91.96 72.56
C ILE A 81 22.45 -91.92 71.31
N SER A 82 23.24 -92.95 71.04
CA SER A 82 24.10 -93.06 69.86
C SER A 82 23.28 -93.03 68.56
N LYS A 83 22.16 -93.76 68.50
CA LYS A 83 21.23 -93.70 67.36
C LYS A 83 20.63 -92.31 67.18
N SER A 84 20.22 -91.66 68.27
CA SER A 84 19.68 -90.30 68.26
C SER A 84 20.70 -89.30 67.69
N TYR A 85 21.94 -89.33 68.18
CA TYR A 85 23.01 -88.48 67.66
C TYR A 85 23.33 -88.77 66.20
N LYS A 86 23.35 -90.03 65.78
CA LYS A 86 23.57 -90.41 64.37
C LYS A 86 22.49 -89.82 63.47
N LEU A 87 21.22 -89.91 63.86
CA LEU A 87 20.11 -89.29 63.12
C LEU A 87 20.23 -87.76 63.08
N LYS A 88 20.66 -87.13 64.18
CA LYS A 88 20.86 -85.68 64.22
C LYS A 88 22.01 -85.24 63.31
N ILE A 89 23.11 -85.99 63.26
CA ILE A 89 24.23 -85.75 62.34
C ILE A 89 23.75 -85.82 60.89
N THR A 90 23.05 -86.88 60.50
CA THR A 90 22.54 -87.02 59.12
C THR A 90 21.60 -85.87 58.75
N SER A 91 20.70 -85.47 59.66
CA SER A 91 19.81 -84.33 59.43
C SER A 91 20.58 -83.01 59.23
N LEU A 92 21.65 -82.79 59.99
CA LEU A 92 22.49 -81.59 59.86
C LEU A 92 23.33 -81.62 58.58
N GLU A 93 23.81 -82.79 58.17
CA GLU A 93 24.53 -82.96 56.89
C GLU A 93 23.61 -82.67 55.70
N ASP A 94 22.36 -83.13 55.73
CA ASP A 94 21.38 -82.85 54.69
C ASP A 94 21.01 -81.36 54.64
N GLU A 95 20.84 -80.73 55.81
CA GLU A 95 20.62 -79.28 55.91
C GLU A 95 21.81 -78.49 55.35
N ASN A 96 23.03 -78.87 55.70
CA ASN A 96 24.25 -78.27 55.16
C ASN A 96 24.34 -78.41 53.63
N LYS A 97 24.01 -79.58 53.07
CA LYS A 97 23.96 -79.78 51.61
C LYS A 97 22.94 -78.85 50.94
N ARG A 98 21.76 -78.69 51.54
CA ARG A 98 20.72 -77.78 51.04
C ARG A 98 21.19 -76.32 51.09
N LEU A 99 21.79 -75.90 52.20
CA LEU A 99 22.34 -74.55 52.35
C LEU A 99 23.45 -74.27 51.34
N LEU A 100 24.37 -75.22 51.13
CA LEU A 100 25.41 -75.10 50.10
C LEU A 100 24.81 -74.93 48.70
N SER A 101 23.78 -75.70 48.35
CA SER A 101 23.09 -75.56 47.07
C SER A 101 22.37 -74.20 46.94
N CYS A 102 21.78 -73.68 48.02
CA CYS A 102 21.21 -72.34 48.02
C CYS A 102 22.30 -71.26 47.81
N ILE A 103 23.44 -71.40 48.48
CA ILE A 103 24.58 -70.47 48.33
C ILE A 103 25.11 -70.49 46.90
N THR A 104 25.25 -71.67 46.27
CA THR A 104 25.72 -71.76 44.88
C THR A 104 24.74 -71.07 43.92
N ASN A 105 23.44 -71.30 44.08
CA ASN A 105 22.43 -70.67 43.23
C ASN A 105 22.40 -69.14 43.40
N LEU A 106 22.48 -68.65 44.64
CA LEU A 106 22.55 -67.21 44.92
C LEU A 106 23.80 -66.58 44.29
N ASN A 107 24.95 -67.25 44.38
CA ASN A 107 26.18 -66.76 43.75
C ASN A 107 26.06 -66.69 42.22
N GLU A 108 25.37 -67.65 41.59
CA GLU A 108 25.09 -67.59 40.15
C GLU A 108 24.15 -66.43 39.78
N GLU A 109 23.10 -66.19 40.57
CA GLU A 109 22.21 -65.06 40.38
C GLU A 109 22.94 -63.72 40.55
N ILE A 110 23.78 -63.58 41.59
CA ILE A 110 24.63 -62.41 41.79
C ILE A 110 25.53 -62.18 40.56
N LYS A 111 26.13 -63.24 40.01
CA LYS A 111 26.96 -63.15 38.81
C LYS A 111 26.15 -62.69 37.58
N LYS A 112 24.93 -63.20 37.40
CA LYS A 112 24.02 -62.77 36.31
C LYS A 112 23.61 -61.30 36.48
N LEU A 113 23.24 -60.89 37.68
CA LEU A 113 22.86 -59.51 37.98
C LEU A 113 24.03 -58.55 37.75
N LYS A 114 25.25 -58.90 38.19
CA LYS A 114 26.45 -58.09 37.95
C LYS A 114 26.74 -57.94 36.46
N ASN A 115 26.64 -59.02 35.69
CA ASN A 115 26.82 -58.95 34.24
C ASN A 115 25.76 -58.08 33.55
N ASN A 116 24.50 -58.16 33.98
CA ASN A 116 23.43 -57.33 33.43
C ASN A 116 23.63 -55.85 33.81
N SER A 117 24.03 -55.57 35.04
CA SER A 117 24.39 -54.22 35.49
C SER A 117 25.48 -53.61 34.61
N ASN A 118 26.57 -54.35 34.37
CA ASN A 118 27.67 -53.87 33.53
C ASN A 118 27.23 -53.61 32.07
N LYS A 119 26.35 -54.46 31.51
CA LYS A 119 25.81 -54.26 30.16
C LYS A 119 24.93 -52.99 30.08
N LEU A 120 24.09 -52.78 31.08
CA LEU A 120 23.25 -51.58 31.17
C LEU A 120 24.10 -50.32 31.32
N GLU A 121 25.13 -50.37 32.17
CA GLU A 121 26.08 -49.27 32.36
C GLU A 121 26.81 -48.92 31.06
N HIS A 122 27.32 -49.92 30.33
CA HIS A 122 27.92 -49.69 29.02
C HIS A 122 26.93 -49.12 27.99
N SER A 123 25.69 -49.62 27.96
CA SER A 123 24.65 -49.09 27.08
C SER A 123 24.32 -47.63 27.41
N PHE A 124 24.23 -47.30 28.70
CA PHE A 124 23.97 -45.94 29.18
C PHE A 124 25.11 -44.99 28.82
N ILE A 125 26.37 -45.41 29.02
CA ILE A 125 27.54 -44.61 28.64
C ILE A 125 27.56 -44.37 27.13
N LYS A 126 27.27 -45.39 26.32
CA LYS A 126 27.21 -45.25 24.86
C LYS A 126 26.12 -44.28 24.42
N GLU A 127 24.92 -44.40 25.00
CA GLU A 127 23.81 -43.50 24.68
C GLU A 127 24.11 -42.06 25.13
N LYS A 128 24.74 -41.89 26.30
CA LYS A 128 25.18 -40.58 26.79
C LYS A 128 26.19 -39.94 25.82
N ASN A 129 27.23 -40.68 25.43
CA ASN A 129 28.24 -40.16 24.50
C ASN A 129 27.62 -39.78 23.15
N ASN A 130 26.71 -40.61 22.61
CA ASN A 130 26.00 -40.28 21.37
C ASN A 130 25.17 -38.99 21.49
N LYS A 131 24.52 -38.76 22.64
CA LYS A 131 23.77 -37.52 22.89
C LYS A 131 24.72 -36.32 23.03
N ASP A 132 25.84 -36.48 23.72
CA ASP A 132 26.84 -35.42 23.88
C ASP A 132 27.45 -35.02 22.54
N ASP A 133 27.71 -35.97 21.64
CA ASP A 133 28.20 -35.69 20.29
C ASP A 133 27.14 -34.99 19.42
N LEU A 134 25.88 -35.43 19.50
CA LEU A 134 24.77 -34.73 18.82
C LEU A 134 24.59 -33.30 19.34
N ILE A 135 24.77 -33.07 20.64
CA ILE A 135 24.72 -31.71 21.23
C ILE A 135 25.82 -30.84 20.63
N LYS A 136 27.06 -31.33 20.53
CA LYS A 136 28.17 -30.57 19.91
C LYS A 136 27.91 -30.24 18.45
N GLU A 137 27.34 -31.17 17.68
CA GLU A 137 26.97 -30.93 16.28
C GLU A 137 25.92 -29.82 16.16
N LEU A 138 24.88 -29.87 16.98
CA LEU A 138 23.82 -28.84 17.02
C LEU A 138 24.35 -27.47 17.49
N GLU A 139 25.29 -27.45 18.44
CA GLU A 139 25.96 -26.22 18.89
C GLU A 139 26.80 -25.60 17.76
N ALA A 140 27.56 -26.41 17.03
CA ALA A 140 28.35 -25.94 15.88
C ALA A 140 27.45 -25.42 14.74
N GLU A 141 26.32 -26.08 14.46
CA GLU A 141 25.34 -25.62 13.49
C GLU A 141 24.71 -24.29 13.91
N LYS A 142 24.33 -24.16 15.19
CA LYS A 142 23.81 -22.90 15.76
C LYS A 142 24.81 -21.76 15.62
N GLU A 143 26.09 -21.98 15.90
CA GLU A 143 27.14 -20.97 15.72
C GLU A 143 27.32 -20.58 14.25
N SER A 144 27.26 -21.56 13.34
CA SER A 144 27.31 -21.32 11.89
C SER A 144 26.14 -20.46 11.40
N LEU A 145 24.92 -20.78 11.84
CA LEU A 145 23.73 -20.00 11.53
C LEU A 145 23.79 -18.59 12.11
N ASN A 146 24.26 -18.42 13.34
CA ASN A 146 24.44 -17.11 13.95
C ASN A 146 25.45 -16.25 13.16
N ARG A 147 26.55 -16.83 12.68
CA ARG A 147 27.49 -16.11 11.80
C ARG A 147 26.82 -15.63 10.51
N LYS A 148 26.02 -16.48 9.86
CA LYS A 148 25.27 -16.10 8.65
C LYS A 148 24.25 -14.99 8.92
N ILE A 149 23.58 -15.02 10.07
CA ILE A 149 22.64 -13.96 10.47
C ILE A 149 23.40 -12.63 10.58
N ILE A 150 24.54 -12.60 11.27
CA ILE A 150 25.38 -11.41 11.42
C ILE A 150 25.82 -10.88 10.04
N GLU A 151 26.32 -11.75 9.14
CA GLU A 151 26.73 -11.35 7.79
C GLU A 151 25.57 -10.75 6.97
N ILE A 152 24.36 -11.30 7.12
CA ILE A 152 23.16 -10.77 6.44
C ILE A 152 22.76 -9.42 7.03
N GLU A 153 22.80 -9.27 8.35
CA GLU A 153 22.50 -8.00 9.03
C GLU A 153 23.49 -6.91 8.60
N GLU A 154 24.79 -7.20 8.58
CA GLU A 154 25.83 -6.27 8.11
C GLU A 154 25.60 -5.83 6.66
N ARG A 155 25.29 -6.77 5.75
CA ARG A 155 24.94 -6.41 4.36
C ARG A 155 23.69 -5.56 4.28
N PHE A 156 22.66 -5.89 5.05
CA PHE A 156 21.42 -5.13 5.08
C PHE A 156 21.65 -3.68 5.51
N PHE A 157 22.52 -3.44 6.50
CA PHE A 157 22.89 -2.09 6.91
C PHE A 157 23.68 -1.35 5.83
N LEU A 158 24.64 -2.01 5.16
CA LEU A 158 25.39 -1.41 4.06
C LEU A 158 24.48 -1.02 2.88
N ASP A 159 23.58 -1.92 2.47
CA ASP A 159 22.63 -1.67 1.38
C ASP A 159 21.68 -0.52 1.72
N LYS A 160 21.25 -0.45 2.99
CA LYS A 160 20.41 0.65 3.49
C LYS A 160 21.15 1.99 3.42
N ASP A 161 22.39 2.05 3.91
CA ASP A 161 23.19 3.27 3.89
C ASP A 161 23.50 3.72 2.46
N GLU A 162 23.80 2.77 1.55
CA GLU A 162 24.00 3.07 0.13
C GLU A 162 22.73 3.62 -0.53
N LEU A 163 21.56 3.06 -0.22
CA LEU A 163 20.28 3.54 -0.72
C LEU A 163 19.95 4.95 -0.20
N GLU A 164 20.17 5.21 1.09
CA GLU A 164 19.96 6.53 1.71
C GLU A 164 20.88 7.58 1.08
N ASN A 165 22.16 7.27 0.89
CA ASN A 165 23.12 8.18 0.25
C ASN A 165 22.75 8.47 -1.21
N ASN A 166 22.40 7.44 -1.99
CA ASN A 166 21.97 7.61 -3.37
C ASN A 166 20.70 8.46 -3.50
N LEU A 167 19.73 8.27 -2.59
CA LEU A 167 18.52 9.09 -2.54
C LEU A 167 18.85 10.53 -2.17
N HIS A 168 19.72 10.74 -1.19
CA HIS A 168 20.14 12.08 -0.78
C HIS A 168 20.84 12.84 -1.91
N GLU A 169 21.74 12.19 -2.65
CA GLU A 169 22.39 12.80 -3.82
C GLU A 169 21.39 13.14 -4.92
N LYS A 170 20.47 12.23 -5.25
CA LYS A 170 19.41 12.50 -6.24
C LYS A 170 18.51 13.67 -5.81
N MET A 171 18.13 13.73 -4.53
CA MET A 171 17.37 14.86 -3.99
C MET A 171 18.13 16.18 -4.14
N LYS A 172 19.42 16.20 -3.79
CA LYS A 172 20.27 17.38 -3.92
C LYS A 172 20.38 17.88 -5.36
N VAL A 173 20.49 16.96 -6.33
CA VAL A 173 20.49 17.31 -7.77
C VAL A 173 19.14 17.88 -8.19
N LEU A 174 18.03 17.27 -7.77
CA LEU A 174 16.69 17.77 -8.07
C LEU A 174 16.42 19.14 -7.46
N GLU A 175 16.82 19.37 -6.21
CA GLU A 175 16.72 20.68 -5.56
C GLU A 175 17.50 21.77 -6.31
N LYS A 176 18.71 21.43 -6.78
CA LYS A 176 19.50 22.35 -7.62
C LYS A 176 18.77 22.67 -8.93
N ASN A 177 18.27 21.66 -9.63
CA ASN A 177 17.53 21.83 -10.88
C ASN A 177 16.25 22.66 -10.69
N ILE A 178 15.53 22.46 -9.58
CA ILE A 178 14.34 23.26 -9.24
C ILE A 178 14.73 24.72 -9.05
N LYS A 179 15.78 25.02 -8.26
CA LYS A 179 16.26 26.39 -8.06
C LYS A 179 16.66 27.05 -9.38
N GLU A 180 17.37 26.34 -10.25
CA GLU A 180 17.73 26.84 -11.58
C GLU A 180 16.47 27.17 -12.41
N LYS A 181 15.45 26.29 -12.40
CA LYS A 181 14.18 26.55 -13.09
C LYS A 181 13.38 27.69 -12.48
N GLU A 182 13.38 27.85 -11.16
CA GLU A 182 12.77 29.00 -10.48
C GLU A 182 13.44 30.32 -10.89
N THR A 183 14.77 30.34 -10.99
CA THR A 183 15.49 31.52 -11.48
C THR A 183 15.15 31.82 -12.96
N GLU A 184 15.04 30.79 -13.79
CA GLU A 184 14.64 30.92 -15.20
C GLU A 184 13.23 31.52 -15.32
N VAL A 185 12.27 30.99 -14.54
CA VAL A 185 10.89 31.52 -14.48
C VAL A 185 10.87 32.97 -13.99
N SER A 186 11.68 33.31 -12.98
CA SER A 186 11.80 34.69 -12.48
C SER A 186 12.31 35.64 -13.56
N ASN A 187 13.33 35.21 -14.32
CA ASN A 187 13.86 35.97 -15.45
C ASN A 187 12.82 36.17 -16.56
N TYR A 188 12.07 35.12 -16.93
CA TYR A 188 10.99 35.26 -17.91
C TYR A 188 9.88 36.19 -17.42
N LYS A 189 9.50 36.14 -16.14
CA LYS A 189 8.53 37.09 -15.57
C LYS A 189 9.00 38.53 -15.70
N LYS A 190 10.28 38.79 -15.44
CA LYS A 190 10.88 40.11 -15.59
C LYS A 190 10.83 40.55 -17.06
N TYR A 191 11.27 39.69 -17.98
CA TYR A 191 11.23 39.97 -19.42
C TYR A 191 9.81 40.24 -19.94
N CYS A 192 8.81 39.48 -19.50
CA CYS A 192 7.40 39.74 -19.83
C CYS A 192 6.91 41.09 -19.29
N SER A 193 7.41 41.54 -18.14
CA SER A 193 7.05 42.83 -17.56
C SER A 193 7.67 43.97 -18.39
N GLU A 194 8.95 43.85 -18.76
CA GLU A 194 9.65 44.81 -19.62
C GLU A 194 8.97 44.94 -21.00
N LEU A 195 8.54 43.81 -21.60
CA LEU A 195 7.79 43.81 -22.86
C LEU A 195 6.42 44.47 -22.73
N ARG A 196 5.73 44.32 -21.60
CA ARG A 196 4.45 45.01 -21.34
C ARG A 196 4.65 46.52 -21.25
N GLU A 197 5.66 46.97 -20.52
CA GLU A 197 5.99 48.39 -20.42
C GLU A 197 6.37 49.00 -21.78
N GLU A 198 7.08 48.25 -22.62
CA GLU A 198 7.39 48.67 -24.00
C GLU A 198 6.13 48.73 -24.88
N LEU A 199 5.23 47.76 -24.76
CA LEU A 199 3.93 47.77 -25.44
C LEU A 199 3.10 48.98 -25.04
N GLU A 200 2.98 49.25 -23.74
CA GLU A 200 2.24 50.40 -23.22
C GLU A 200 2.85 51.73 -23.71
N ARG A 201 4.18 51.85 -23.72
CA ARG A 201 4.88 53.00 -24.30
C ARG A 201 4.56 53.20 -25.79
N ARG A 202 4.50 52.11 -26.56
CA ARG A 202 4.16 52.17 -27.99
C ARG A 202 2.69 52.48 -28.23
N GLU A 203 1.78 51.93 -27.43
CA GLU A 203 0.35 52.25 -27.49
C GLU A 203 0.12 53.73 -27.21
N ASN A 204 0.75 54.27 -26.16
CA ASN A 204 0.70 55.72 -25.85
C ASN A 204 1.22 56.58 -27.02
N LEU A 205 2.33 56.18 -27.63
CA LEU A 205 2.87 56.89 -28.80
C LEU A 205 1.93 56.82 -30.01
N ILE A 206 1.27 55.68 -30.23
CA ILE A 206 0.27 55.53 -31.30
C ILE A 206 -0.89 56.49 -31.05
N THR A 207 -1.44 56.55 -29.83
CA THR A 207 -2.51 57.48 -29.49
C THR A 207 -2.11 58.94 -29.69
N GLU A 208 -0.91 59.34 -29.27
CA GLU A 208 -0.40 60.71 -29.53
C GLU A 208 -0.33 61.02 -31.03
N LYS A 209 0.15 60.06 -31.84
CA LYS A 209 0.21 60.23 -33.30
C LYS A 209 -1.17 60.24 -33.95
N GLU A 210 -2.14 59.48 -33.44
CA GLU A 210 -3.53 59.54 -33.89
C GLU A 210 -4.18 60.89 -33.59
N GLU A 211 -3.88 61.50 -32.43
CA GLU A 211 -4.32 62.86 -32.10
C GLU A 211 -3.68 63.91 -32.99
N GLU A 212 -2.35 63.86 -33.20
CA GLU A 212 -1.65 64.74 -34.15
C GLU A 212 -2.26 64.64 -35.55
N LEU A 213 -2.50 63.41 -36.02
CA LEU A 213 -3.05 63.15 -37.35
C LEU A 213 -4.51 63.63 -37.48
N SER A 214 -5.28 63.58 -36.39
CA SER A 214 -6.62 64.18 -36.33
C SER A 214 -6.57 65.70 -36.45
N LYS A 215 -5.65 66.36 -35.73
CA LYS A 215 -5.42 67.82 -35.86
C LYS A 215 -5.01 68.22 -37.28
N VAL A 216 -4.12 67.45 -37.92
CA VAL A 216 -3.71 67.70 -39.31
C VAL A 216 -4.87 67.51 -40.29
N LYS A 217 -5.70 66.47 -40.11
CA LYS A 217 -6.90 66.25 -40.92
C LYS A 217 -7.90 67.40 -40.78
N GLU A 218 -8.03 67.96 -39.58
CA GLU A 218 -8.88 69.12 -39.31
C GLU A 218 -8.33 70.37 -40.00
N GLY A 219 -7.02 70.63 -39.89
CA GLY A 219 -6.35 71.70 -40.64
C GLY A 219 -6.52 71.57 -42.16
N TYR A 220 -6.43 70.35 -42.71
CA TYR A 220 -6.70 70.10 -44.13
C TYR A 220 -8.16 70.38 -44.53
N ARG A 221 -9.13 70.11 -43.64
CA ARG A 221 -10.54 70.47 -43.91
C ARG A 221 -10.71 71.98 -43.91
N GLU A 222 -10.13 72.68 -42.94
CA GLU A 222 -10.17 74.14 -42.87
C GLU A 222 -9.53 74.77 -44.11
N GLU A 223 -8.38 74.27 -44.55
CA GLU A 223 -7.69 74.73 -45.75
C GLU A 223 -8.50 74.44 -47.02
N SER A 224 -9.17 73.28 -47.10
CA SER A 224 -10.08 72.97 -48.20
C SER A 224 -11.29 73.91 -48.23
N GLN A 225 -11.90 74.18 -47.07
CA GLN A 225 -13.01 75.15 -46.96
C GLN A 225 -12.56 76.55 -47.37
N LEU A 226 -11.37 76.97 -46.96
CA LEU A 226 -10.80 78.25 -47.34
C LEU A 226 -10.54 78.33 -48.85
N LYS A 227 -10.04 77.25 -49.45
CA LYS A 227 -9.86 77.14 -50.90
C LYS A 227 -11.18 77.22 -51.65
N ASP A 228 -12.24 76.60 -51.15
CA ASP A 228 -13.59 76.70 -51.73
C ASP A 228 -14.12 78.14 -51.63
N VAL A 229 -13.88 78.84 -50.52
CA VAL A 229 -14.21 80.27 -50.36
C VAL A 229 -13.48 81.13 -51.39
N TYR A 230 -12.16 80.96 -51.52
CA TYR A 230 -11.39 81.71 -52.53
C TYR A 230 -11.81 81.35 -53.96
N GLN A 231 -12.15 80.09 -54.23
CA GLN A 231 -12.62 79.67 -55.53
C GLN A 231 -13.96 80.32 -55.88
N ASN A 232 -14.91 80.36 -54.93
CA ASN A 232 -16.18 81.05 -55.09
C ASN A 232 -15.98 82.57 -55.33
N GLU A 233 -15.02 83.19 -54.63
CA GLU A 233 -14.71 84.61 -54.82
C GLU A 233 -14.06 84.87 -56.18
N ILE A 234 -13.16 83.99 -56.64
CA ILE A 234 -12.58 84.04 -57.99
C ILE A 234 -13.68 83.91 -59.05
N ASP A 235 -14.61 82.98 -58.89
CA ASP A 235 -15.66 82.74 -59.87
C ASP A 235 -16.67 83.90 -59.90
N TYR A 236 -17.00 84.49 -58.75
CA TYR A 236 -17.76 85.75 -58.68
C TYR A 236 -17.04 86.90 -59.39
N LEU A 237 -15.73 87.06 -59.20
CA LEU A 237 -14.94 88.09 -59.87
C LEU A 237 -14.85 87.84 -61.38
N LYS A 238 -14.70 86.59 -61.83
CA LYS A 238 -14.72 86.24 -63.25
C LYS A 238 -16.07 86.56 -63.89
N GLU A 239 -17.17 86.23 -63.24
CA GLU A 239 -18.51 86.57 -63.73
C GLU A 239 -18.70 88.09 -63.82
N LYS A 240 -18.18 88.84 -62.84
CA LYS A 240 -18.20 90.30 -62.86
C LYS A 240 -17.35 90.86 -64.01
N ILE A 241 -16.15 90.32 -64.26
CA ILE A 241 -15.31 90.69 -65.40
C ILE A 241 -16.04 90.39 -66.71
N GLU A 242 -16.62 89.21 -66.87
CA GLU A 242 -17.30 88.81 -68.10
C GLU A 242 -18.55 89.67 -68.36
N ASN A 243 -19.25 90.10 -67.31
CA ASN A 243 -20.33 91.09 -67.41
C ASN A 243 -19.82 92.45 -67.88
N ILE A 244 -18.70 92.94 -67.32
CA ILE A 244 -18.05 94.19 -67.76
C ILE A 244 -17.59 94.08 -69.22
N GLU A 245 -16.98 92.97 -69.63
CA GLU A 245 -16.58 92.72 -71.02
C GLU A 245 -17.78 92.66 -71.97
N ARG A 246 -18.93 92.12 -71.52
CA ARG A 246 -20.18 92.16 -72.28
C ARG A 246 -20.72 93.58 -72.42
N GLU A 247 -20.62 94.41 -71.39
CA GLU A 247 -20.99 95.82 -71.48
C GLU A 247 -20.03 96.61 -72.39
N ASN A 248 -18.72 96.37 -72.31
CA ASN A 248 -17.74 96.98 -73.20
C ASN A 248 -17.99 96.64 -74.66
N ARG A 249 -18.28 95.36 -74.99
CA ARG A 249 -18.64 94.97 -76.37
C ARG A 249 -19.87 95.71 -76.90
N LYS A 250 -20.90 95.91 -76.07
CA LYS A 250 -22.09 96.70 -76.44
C LYS A 250 -21.75 98.18 -76.63
N LEU A 251 -20.80 98.71 -75.85
CA LEU A 251 -20.32 100.08 -76.01
C LEU A 251 -19.48 100.23 -77.28
N GLU A 252 -18.65 99.24 -77.63
CA GLU A 252 -17.92 99.18 -78.90
C GLU A 252 -18.89 99.14 -80.08
N GLU A 253 -19.90 98.25 -80.06
CA GLU A 253 -20.96 98.19 -81.09
C GLU A 253 -21.68 99.55 -81.25
N ARG A 254 -22.03 100.20 -80.14
CA ARG A 254 -22.59 101.57 -80.18
C ARG A 254 -21.62 102.59 -80.75
N ASN A 255 -20.33 102.45 -80.48
CA ASN A 255 -19.32 103.37 -80.99
C ASN A 255 -19.12 103.19 -82.50
N ASP A 256 -19.19 101.95 -82.99
CA ASP A 256 -19.20 101.64 -84.42
C ASP A 256 -20.46 102.20 -85.10
N GLU A 257 -21.65 102.05 -84.49
CA GLU A 257 -22.88 102.70 -84.98
C GLU A 257 -22.75 104.24 -85.04
N VAL A 258 -22.14 104.85 -84.03
CA VAL A 258 -21.88 106.31 -84.03
C VAL A 258 -20.90 106.70 -85.12
N LYS A 259 -19.90 105.86 -85.40
CA LYS A 259 -18.92 106.09 -86.46
C LYS A 259 -19.54 105.98 -87.84
N ASP A 260 -20.41 104.99 -88.07
CA ASP A 260 -21.20 104.85 -89.29
C ASP A 260 -22.12 106.06 -89.51
N LEU A 261 -22.78 106.54 -88.44
CA LEU A 261 -23.59 107.76 -88.47
C LEU A 261 -22.74 109.02 -88.75
N LEU A 262 -21.50 109.08 -88.23
CA LEU A 262 -20.57 110.17 -88.49
C LEU A 262 -20.17 110.20 -89.98
N GLU A 263 -19.81 109.04 -90.54
CA GLU A 263 -19.48 108.88 -91.97
C GLU A 263 -20.68 109.24 -92.87
N GLU A 264 -21.89 108.85 -92.48
CA GLU A 264 -23.12 109.25 -93.18
C GLU A 264 -23.35 110.78 -93.11
N SER A 265 -23.01 111.41 -91.99
CA SER A 265 -23.07 112.87 -91.82
C SER A 265 -22.00 113.59 -92.65
N GLU A 266 -20.80 113.04 -92.75
CA GLU A 266 -19.71 113.55 -93.58
C GLU A 266 -20.06 113.45 -95.07
N HIS A 267 -20.66 112.34 -95.50
CA HIS A 267 -21.21 112.20 -96.85
C HIS A 267 -22.32 113.22 -97.14
N LYS A 268 -23.21 113.49 -96.17
CA LYS A 268 -24.23 114.56 -96.29
C LYS A 268 -23.57 115.95 -96.38
N LEU A 269 -22.53 116.23 -95.60
CA LEU A 269 -21.75 117.48 -95.67
C LEU A 269 -21.05 117.67 -97.02
N VAL A 270 -20.47 116.61 -97.59
CA VAL A 270 -19.87 116.63 -98.94
C VAL A 270 -20.94 116.90 -100.00
N SER A 271 -22.13 116.27 -99.89
CA SER A 271 -23.25 116.52 -100.80
C SER A 271 -23.75 117.98 -100.74
N LEU A 272 -23.78 118.57 -99.54
CA LEU A 272 -24.16 119.97 -99.32
C LEU A 272 -23.10 120.94 -99.83
N ARG A 273 -21.80 120.60 -99.70
CA ARG A 273 -20.69 121.37 -100.27
C ARG A 273 -20.75 121.43 -101.80
N ASN A 274 -21.12 120.34 -102.46
CA ASN A 274 -21.27 120.30 -103.92
C ASN A 274 -22.51 121.10 -104.38
N ARG A 275 -23.61 121.04 -103.63
CA ARG A 275 -24.80 121.87 -103.87
C ARG A 275 -24.58 123.38 -103.67
N MET A 276 -23.67 123.77 -102.77
CA MET A 276 -23.26 125.17 -102.60
C MET A 276 -22.43 125.68 -103.79
N LYS A 277 -21.55 124.86 -104.36
CA LYS A 277 -20.78 125.22 -105.57
C LYS A 277 -21.66 125.42 -106.81
N GLU A 278 -22.70 124.61 -106.98
CA GLU A 278 -23.66 124.75 -108.10
C GLU A 278 -24.59 125.99 -107.95
N LYS A 279 -24.75 126.52 -106.73
CA LYS A 279 -25.56 127.73 -106.44
C LYS A 279 -24.80 129.05 -106.56
N GLU A 280 -23.46 129.03 -106.51
CA GLU A 280 -22.62 130.23 -106.69
C GLU A 280 -22.42 130.62 -108.17
N GLU A 281 -22.62 129.70 -109.13
CA GLU A 281 -22.55 129.98 -110.57
C GLU A 281 -23.89 130.51 -111.17
N GLU A 282 -25.01 130.39 -110.46
CA GLU A 282 -26.35 130.81 -110.92
C GLU A 282 -26.74 132.27 -110.57
N ASN A 283 -25.93 133.01 -109.80
CA ASN A 283 -26.37 134.26 -109.15
C ASN A 283 -25.59 135.54 -109.54
N SER A 284 -25.15 135.67 -110.79
CA SER A 284 -24.63 136.96 -111.32
C SER A 284 -25.26 137.44 -112.64
N GLY A 285 -26.34 136.80 -113.12
CA GLY A 285 -26.93 137.10 -114.43
C GLY A 285 -28.25 137.91 -114.48
N ILE A 286 -29.02 138.04 -113.39
CA ILE A 286 -30.42 138.56 -113.49
C ILE A 286 -30.76 139.54 -112.37
N LYS A 287 -30.29 140.79 -112.52
CA LYS A 287 -30.94 141.98 -111.92
C LYS A 287 -30.77 143.24 -112.77
N LYS A 288 -30.94 143.07 -114.10
CA LYS A 288 -31.14 144.14 -115.10
C LYS A 288 -32.35 143.86 -116.01
N ASN A 289 -33.58 143.86 -115.46
CA ASN A 289 -34.79 144.41 -116.11
C ASN A 289 -36.11 143.91 -115.50
N PHE A 290 -36.44 144.45 -114.32
CA PHE A 290 -37.84 144.56 -113.88
C PHE A 290 -38.34 145.98 -114.23
N HIS A 291 -38.35 146.33 -115.53
CA HIS A 291 -38.67 147.67 -116.05
C HIS A 291 -39.98 147.75 -116.85
N PHE A 292 -40.99 146.90 -116.62
CA PHE A 292 -42.26 147.07 -117.35
C PHE A 292 -43.56 146.76 -116.60
N ILE A 293 -43.54 146.31 -115.34
CA ILE A 293 -44.76 146.30 -114.49
C ILE A 293 -44.86 147.64 -113.75
N LYS A 294 -44.90 148.66 -114.60
CA LYS A 294 -45.15 150.07 -114.35
C LYS A 294 -46.64 150.28 -114.60
N ASN A 295 -47.33 150.85 -113.62
CA ASN A 295 -48.50 151.71 -113.78
C ASN A 295 -49.74 151.17 -114.51
N GLN A 296 -50.58 150.40 -113.80
CA GLN A 296 -52.04 150.50 -113.95
C GLN A 296 -52.77 149.92 -112.73
N TYR A 297 -52.63 150.60 -111.59
CA TYR A 297 -53.68 151.46 -111.00
C TYR A 297 -54.77 150.64 -110.25
N HIS A 298 -54.91 150.69 -108.92
CA HIS A 298 -55.23 151.83 -108.04
C HIS A 298 -56.73 152.19 -107.91
N THR A 299 -57.64 151.28 -107.55
CA THR A 299 -58.95 151.77 -107.03
C THR A 299 -59.63 150.72 -106.17
N ASN A 300 -59.99 151.10 -104.93
CA ASN A 300 -60.85 150.38 -103.98
C ASN A 300 -60.17 149.23 -103.20
N ILE A 301 -59.35 149.47 -102.16
CA ILE A 301 -59.81 149.92 -100.84
C ILE A 301 -61.30 149.63 -100.59
N LEU A 302 -61.52 148.68 -99.68
CA LEU A 302 -62.62 148.72 -98.70
C LEU A 302 -64.00 148.96 -99.30
N ARG A 303 -64.47 147.99 -100.07
CA ARG A 303 -65.84 147.53 -99.91
C ARG A 303 -65.80 146.39 -98.90
N ILE A 304 -65.75 146.72 -97.61
CA ILE A 304 -67.00 146.57 -96.86
C ILE A 304 -67.33 145.07 -96.88
N MET A 305 -66.85 144.32 -95.89
CA MET A 305 -67.50 144.39 -94.57
C MET A 305 -69.00 144.62 -94.71
N GLU A 306 -69.63 143.81 -95.55
CA GLU A 306 -70.98 143.41 -95.32
C GLU A 306 -70.89 141.96 -94.85
N GLU A 307 -71.38 141.78 -93.64
CA GLU A 307 -72.37 140.72 -93.48
C GLU A 307 -71.74 139.33 -93.39
N LEU A 308 -71.06 139.04 -92.27
CA LEU A 308 -71.63 139.21 -90.92
C LEU A 308 -72.98 138.47 -90.89
N ASN A 309 -73.08 137.53 -89.95
CA ASN A 309 -74.32 136.91 -89.51
C ASN A 309 -74.99 135.90 -90.45
N ASN A 310 -74.49 134.66 -90.37
CA ASN A 310 -75.18 133.49 -89.80
C ASN A 310 -74.34 132.26 -90.20
N SER A 311 -73.70 131.45 -89.37
CA SER A 311 -73.97 130.95 -88.02
C SER A 311 -72.74 130.12 -87.61
N ASN A 312 -72.18 130.24 -86.39
CA ASN A 312 -72.53 129.44 -85.19
C ASN A 312 -72.23 127.94 -85.34
N ILE A 313 -71.65 127.20 -84.39
CA ILE A 313 -71.23 127.47 -83.00
C ILE A 313 -70.47 126.22 -82.50
N LYS A 314 -69.71 126.40 -81.41
CA LYS A 314 -69.32 125.40 -80.40
C LYS A 314 -69.99 124.01 -80.44
N LEU A 315 -69.16 123.01 -80.07
CA LEU A 315 -69.45 121.73 -79.39
C LEU A 315 -69.68 120.48 -80.25
N GLU A 316 -68.63 119.64 -80.33
CA GLU A 316 -68.54 118.29 -79.74
C GLU A 316 -67.09 117.80 -79.96
N LEU A 317 -66.14 117.85 -79.02
CA LEU A 317 -66.02 117.14 -77.75
C LEU A 317 -66.27 115.62 -77.82
N LEU A 318 -65.20 114.89 -77.47
CA LEU A 318 -65.13 113.55 -76.87
C LEU A 318 -65.06 112.34 -77.83
N ALA A 319 -63.90 111.67 -77.84
CA ALA A 319 -63.56 110.68 -76.80
C ALA A 319 -62.36 109.84 -77.27
N ASN A 320 -61.19 109.95 -76.62
CA ASN A 320 -60.63 108.93 -75.69
C ASN A 320 -59.93 107.76 -76.40
N LYS A 321 -58.83 107.16 -75.95
CA LYS A 321 -57.93 107.35 -74.81
C LYS A 321 -56.74 106.39 -75.05
N CYS A 322 -55.64 106.73 -74.41
CA CYS A 322 -54.42 105.97 -74.26
C CYS A 322 -54.62 104.70 -73.38
N VAL A 323 -53.64 103.77 -73.42
CA VAL A 323 -53.26 102.75 -72.38
C VAL A 323 -53.77 101.29 -72.51
N LYS A 324 -52.78 100.35 -72.54
CA LYS A 324 -52.79 98.89 -72.17
C LYS A 324 -53.63 97.95 -73.07
N THR A 325 -53.32 96.68 -73.34
CA THR A 325 -52.26 95.70 -73.03
C THR A 325 -52.55 94.44 -73.86
N ASN A 326 -51.52 93.62 -74.13
CA ASN A 326 -51.48 92.17 -73.93
C ASN A 326 -52.79 91.39 -74.18
N ASP A 327 -52.80 90.41 -75.11
CA ASP A 327 -52.99 89.02 -74.67
C ASP A 327 -52.96 87.87 -75.71
N ILE A 328 -52.42 86.75 -75.21
CA ILE A 328 -52.82 85.34 -75.40
C ILE A 328 -52.70 84.80 -76.85
N TYR A 329 -51.66 84.04 -77.24
CA TYR A 329 -51.73 82.57 -77.10
C TYR A 329 -50.38 81.82 -77.13
N THR A 330 -49.22 82.43 -77.40
CA THR A 330 -47.95 81.69 -77.65
C THR A 330 -46.94 81.70 -76.49
N LYS A 331 -47.31 82.20 -75.30
CA LYS A 331 -46.42 82.36 -74.14
C LYS A 331 -46.45 81.25 -73.07
N LYS A 332 -47.30 80.22 -73.19
CA LYS A 332 -47.56 79.30 -72.05
C LYS A 332 -46.78 77.97 -72.01
N PHE A 333 -46.16 77.49 -73.09
CA PHE A 333 -45.51 76.16 -73.07
C PHE A 333 -44.05 76.08 -73.52
N LYS A 334 -43.48 77.14 -74.13
CA LYS A 334 -42.08 77.15 -74.59
C LYS A 334 -41.00 77.28 -73.47
N PRO A 335 -41.26 77.92 -72.31
CA PRO A 335 -40.26 77.99 -71.23
C PRO A 335 -40.08 76.67 -70.47
N TYR A 336 -41.11 75.83 -70.37
CA TYR A 336 -41.04 74.58 -69.59
C TYR A 336 -40.18 73.50 -70.26
N PHE A 337 -40.20 73.37 -71.58
CA PHE A 337 -39.31 72.44 -72.30
C PHE A 337 -37.84 72.88 -72.30
N ARG A 338 -37.57 74.19 -72.24
CA ARG A 338 -36.19 74.71 -72.18
C ARG A 338 -35.56 74.55 -70.80
N LYS A 339 -36.36 74.61 -69.73
CA LYS A 339 -35.91 74.35 -68.35
C LYS A 339 -35.54 72.88 -68.14
N ILE A 340 -36.39 71.95 -68.60
CA ILE A 340 -36.13 70.50 -68.51
C ILE A 340 -34.95 70.05 -69.41
N TYR A 341 -34.76 70.67 -70.59
CA TYR A 341 -33.62 70.36 -71.47
C TYR A 341 -32.28 70.87 -70.90
N ASN A 342 -32.30 72.01 -70.20
CA ASN A 342 -31.09 72.58 -69.60
C ASN A 342 -30.73 71.96 -68.24
N GLU A 343 -31.73 71.57 -67.43
CA GLU A 343 -31.52 70.82 -66.18
C GLU A 343 -30.96 69.41 -66.44
N ASN A 344 -31.37 68.74 -67.53
CA ASN A 344 -30.78 67.45 -67.92
C ASN A 344 -29.36 67.55 -68.50
N LYS A 345 -28.93 68.74 -68.96
CA LYS A 345 -27.58 68.94 -69.50
C LYS A 345 -26.51 68.99 -68.39
N SER A 346 -26.85 69.47 -67.19
CA SER A 346 -25.91 69.42 -66.06
C SER A 346 -25.80 68.00 -65.51
N LEU A 347 -26.90 67.25 -65.41
CA LEU A 347 -26.88 65.83 -64.99
C LEU A 347 -26.11 64.93 -65.98
N ILE A 348 -26.22 65.17 -67.29
CA ILE A 348 -25.43 64.44 -68.30
C ILE A 348 -23.93 64.78 -68.19
N ASN A 349 -23.58 66.03 -67.85
CA ASN A 349 -22.18 66.42 -67.63
C ASN A 349 -21.62 65.90 -66.31
N GLU A 350 -22.44 65.82 -65.26
CA GLU A 350 -22.09 65.25 -63.96
C GLU A 350 -21.93 63.72 -64.06
N ILE A 351 -22.77 63.03 -64.83
CA ILE A 351 -22.61 61.61 -65.16
C ILE A 351 -21.33 61.36 -65.98
N ASN A 352 -20.96 62.28 -66.88
CA ASN A 352 -19.73 62.17 -67.67
C ASN A 352 -18.46 62.53 -66.86
N LEU A 353 -18.57 63.43 -65.87
CA LEU A 353 -17.52 63.74 -64.90
C LEU A 353 -17.30 62.58 -63.93
N LEU A 354 -18.37 62.02 -63.36
CA LEU A 354 -18.31 60.82 -62.51
C LEU A 354 -17.80 59.60 -63.28
N LYS A 355 -18.13 59.45 -64.57
CA LYS A 355 -17.52 58.41 -65.43
C LYS A 355 -16.02 58.64 -65.67
N LYS A 356 -15.57 59.90 -65.76
CA LYS A 356 -14.13 60.24 -65.83
C LYS A 356 -13.43 60.02 -64.50
N GLU A 357 -14.07 60.33 -63.38
CA GLU A 357 -13.53 60.19 -62.03
C GLU A 357 -13.44 58.71 -61.61
N VAL A 358 -14.43 57.88 -61.99
CA VAL A 358 -14.35 56.41 -61.92
C VAL A 358 -13.28 55.86 -62.88
N GLY A 359 -13.01 56.54 -64.00
CA GLY A 359 -11.87 56.25 -64.89
C GLY A 359 -10.51 56.52 -64.25
N TYR A 360 -10.34 57.68 -63.60
CA TYR A 360 -9.14 58.06 -62.85
C TYR A 360 -8.90 57.17 -61.62
N LEU A 361 -9.95 56.79 -60.89
CA LEU A 361 -9.85 55.85 -59.76
C LEU A 361 -9.53 54.42 -60.21
N LYS A 362 -9.80 54.05 -61.47
CA LYS A 362 -9.32 52.80 -62.08
C LYS A 362 -7.83 52.86 -62.48
N GLU A 363 -7.25 54.05 -62.65
CA GLU A 363 -5.85 54.26 -63.02
C GLU A 363 -4.90 54.44 -61.80
N ILE A 364 -5.41 54.79 -60.61
CA ILE A 364 -4.62 54.78 -59.36
C ILE A 364 -4.48 53.32 -58.87
N ARG A 365 -3.59 52.58 -59.53
CA ARG A 365 -3.19 51.20 -59.21
C ARG A 365 -2.03 51.08 -58.22
N ASN A 366 -1.63 52.18 -57.57
CA ASN A 366 -0.46 52.16 -56.71
C ASN A 366 -0.87 51.82 -55.28
N LEU A 367 -0.88 50.52 -54.98
CA LEU A 367 -0.91 49.99 -53.61
C LEU A 367 0.29 50.55 -52.82
N SER A 368 0.06 50.91 -51.56
CA SER A 368 1.14 51.37 -50.68
C SER A 368 2.22 50.28 -50.52
N PRO A 369 3.50 50.62 -50.28
CA PRO A 369 4.57 49.63 -50.14
C PRO A 369 4.27 48.56 -49.07
N LYS A 370 3.69 48.97 -47.93
CA LYS A 370 3.29 48.05 -46.85
C LYS A 370 2.21 47.05 -47.28
N ASN A 371 1.25 47.51 -48.08
CA ASN A 371 0.20 46.63 -48.59
C ASN A 371 0.76 45.67 -49.63
N CYS A 372 1.76 46.09 -50.39
CA CYS A 372 2.45 45.21 -51.32
C CYS A 372 3.27 44.14 -50.61
N ASP A 373 4.03 44.51 -49.57
CA ASP A 373 4.81 43.56 -48.77
C ASP A 373 3.89 42.52 -48.11
N PHE A 374 2.72 42.96 -47.62
CA PHE A 374 1.70 42.06 -47.09
C PHE A 374 1.11 41.12 -48.15
N LEU A 375 0.81 41.63 -49.36
CA LEU A 375 0.32 40.82 -50.48
C LEU A 375 1.36 39.79 -50.94
N GLU A 376 2.65 40.14 -50.96
CA GLU A 376 3.74 39.20 -51.27
C GLU A 376 3.84 38.09 -50.21
N VAL A 377 3.69 38.41 -48.92
CA VAL A 377 3.72 37.42 -47.82
C VAL A 377 2.59 36.39 -47.92
N ILE A 378 1.42 36.78 -48.43
CA ILE A 378 0.27 35.87 -48.64
C ILE A 378 0.27 35.23 -50.04
N GLY A 379 1.32 35.44 -50.84
CA GLY A 379 1.52 34.79 -52.14
C GLY A 379 0.85 35.46 -53.35
N CYS A 380 0.40 36.71 -53.22
CA CYS A 380 -0.11 37.53 -54.32
C CYS A 380 0.97 38.45 -54.90
N LYS A 381 1.01 38.59 -56.23
CA LYS A 381 1.92 39.51 -56.91
C LYS A 381 1.28 40.89 -57.06
N LYS A 382 2.10 41.94 -57.17
CA LYS A 382 1.66 43.34 -57.34
C LYS A 382 0.78 43.54 -58.59
N GLU A 383 0.93 42.71 -59.61
CA GLU A 383 0.18 42.78 -60.86
C GLU A 383 -1.07 41.88 -60.90
N ASP A 384 -1.35 41.11 -59.84
CA ASP A 384 -2.49 40.20 -59.81
C ASP A 384 -3.82 40.97 -59.81
N SER A 385 -4.83 40.44 -60.52
CA SER A 385 -6.16 41.06 -60.55
C SER A 385 -6.82 41.04 -59.17
N PHE A 386 -7.65 42.04 -58.89
CA PHE A 386 -8.37 42.15 -57.61
C PHE A 386 -9.16 40.88 -57.26
N ASP A 387 -9.80 40.25 -58.26
CA ASP A 387 -10.54 39.00 -58.08
C ASP A 387 -9.63 37.86 -57.61
N ARG A 388 -8.40 37.79 -58.14
CA ARG A 388 -7.41 36.78 -57.72
C ARG A 388 -6.90 37.02 -56.30
N ILE A 389 -6.74 38.28 -55.89
CA ILE A 389 -6.39 38.63 -54.51
C ILE A 389 -7.53 38.21 -53.57
N MET A 390 -8.78 38.53 -53.92
CA MET A 390 -9.96 38.14 -53.14
C MET A 390 -10.16 36.62 -53.05
N ASP A 391 -9.86 35.88 -54.12
CA ASP A 391 -9.88 34.42 -54.11
C ASP A 391 -8.81 33.83 -53.18
N THR A 392 -7.61 34.40 -53.15
CA THR A 392 -6.53 33.96 -52.25
C THR A 392 -6.91 34.21 -50.79
N PHE A 393 -7.44 35.39 -50.46
CA PHE A 393 -7.95 35.67 -49.12
C PHE A 393 -9.10 34.74 -48.71
N SER A 394 -10.03 34.48 -49.64
CA SER A 394 -11.14 33.56 -49.40
C SER A 394 -10.64 32.15 -49.10
N LYS A 395 -9.67 31.65 -49.87
CA LYS A 395 -9.05 30.33 -49.64
C LYS A 395 -8.34 30.27 -48.28
N MET A 396 -7.52 31.27 -47.95
CA MET A 396 -6.85 31.34 -46.65
C MET A 396 -7.85 31.37 -45.49
N TYR A 397 -8.92 32.14 -45.63
CA TYR A 397 -9.99 32.19 -44.62
C TYR A 397 -10.65 30.82 -44.43
N TYR A 398 -11.02 30.13 -45.52
CA TYR A 398 -11.61 28.80 -45.44
C TYR A 398 -10.65 27.75 -44.86
N GLU A 399 -9.36 27.80 -45.21
CA GLU A 399 -8.34 26.94 -44.62
C GLU A 399 -8.18 27.17 -43.12
N MET A 400 -8.18 28.44 -42.68
CA MET A 400 -8.07 28.80 -41.27
C MET A 400 -9.31 28.33 -40.49
N VAL A 401 -10.50 28.54 -41.03
CA VAL A 401 -11.77 28.05 -40.44
C VAL A 401 -11.78 26.53 -40.34
N ASN A 402 -11.32 25.82 -41.38
CA ASN A 402 -11.25 24.35 -41.35
C ASN A 402 -10.21 23.85 -40.32
N LYS A 403 -9.08 24.55 -40.17
CA LYS A 403 -8.07 24.24 -39.17
C LYS A 403 -8.59 24.44 -37.75
N ILE A 404 -9.32 25.53 -37.51
CA ILE A 404 -10.01 25.78 -36.23
C ILE A 404 -10.99 24.65 -35.92
N LYS A 405 -11.85 24.26 -36.87
CA LYS A 405 -12.78 23.13 -36.69
C LYS A 405 -12.10 21.79 -36.45
N SER A 406 -10.89 21.58 -36.96
CA SER A 406 -10.10 20.38 -36.66
C SER A 406 -9.58 20.41 -35.21
N MET A 407 -9.01 21.54 -34.79
CA MET A 407 -8.53 21.71 -33.42
C MET A 407 -9.67 21.60 -32.39
N GLU A 408 -10.85 22.14 -32.68
CA GLU A 408 -12.03 22.01 -31.80
C GLU A 408 -12.45 20.54 -31.63
N ARG A 409 -12.37 19.73 -32.69
CA ARG A 409 -12.62 18.28 -32.59
C ARG A 409 -11.56 17.57 -31.76
N GLU A 410 -10.28 17.85 -31.99
CA GLU A 410 -9.18 17.28 -31.21
C GLU A 410 -9.28 17.66 -29.72
N ILE A 411 -9.60 18.92 -29.41
CA ILE A 411 -9.85 19.38 -28.03
C ILE A 411 -11.04 18.62 -27.42
N GLY A 412 -12.12 18.42 -28.18
CA GLY A 412 -13.27 17.62 -27.74
C GLY A 412 -12.90 16.17 -27.41
N GLU A 413 -12.09 15.53 -28.25
CA GLU A 413 -11.61 14.16 -28.04
C GLU A 413 -10.66 14.05 -26.85
N ILE A 414 -9.72 14.99 -26.70
CA ILE A 414 -8.80 15.06 -25.55
C ILE A 414 -9.58 15.27 -24.25
N THR A 415 -10.57 16.16 -24.25
CA THR A 415 -11.41 16.42 -23.09
C THR A 415 -12.24 15.18 -22.72
N HIS A 416 -12.85 14.53 -23.72
CA HIS A 416 -13.59 13.29 -23.51
C HIS A 416 -12.70 12.16 -22.96
N PHE A 417 -11.49 12.02 -23.48
CA PHE A 417 -10.50 11.05 -23.01
C PHE A 417 -10.06 11.32 -21.57
N ALA A 418 -9.80 12.59 -21.22
CA ALA A 418 -9.44 12.99 -19.87
C ALA A 418 -10.55 12.73 -18.86
N GLU A 419 -11.80 13.06 -19.19
CA GLU A 419 -12.96 12.84 -18.32
C GLU A 419 -13.28 11.35 -18.12
N ASN A 420 -13.21 10.55 -19.19
CA ASN A 420 -13.44 9.11 -19.10
C ASN A 420 -12.35 8.42 -18.31
N ASN A 421 -11.07 8.74 -18.53
CA ASN A 421 -9.99 8.13 -17.77
C ASN A 421 -10.04 8.52 -16.29
N LYS A 422 -10.40 9.77 -15.97
CA LYS A 422 -10.57 10.20 -14.58
C LYS A 422 -11.67 9.40 -13.87
N LYS A 423 -12.84 9.22 -14.50
CA LYS A 423 -13.94 8.42 -13.95
C LYS A 423 -13.57 6.93 -13.85
N LEU A 424 -12.93 6.37 -14.87
CA LEU A 424 -12.64 4.94 -14.95
C LEU A 424 -11.53 4.53 -13.96
N LEU A 425 -10.47 5.34 -13.83
CA LEU A 425 -9.44 5.18 -12.81
C LEU A 425 -10.03 5.34 -11.40
N HIS A 426 -10.83 6.39 -11.17
CA HIS A 426 -11.44 6.59 -9.85
C HIS A 426 -12.36 5.44 -9.46
N THR A 427 -13.18 4.94 -10.39
CA THR A 427 -14.08 3.81 -10.15
C THR A 427 -13.31 2.51 -9.91
N ARG A 428 -12.22 2.28 -10.66
CA ARG A 428 -11.35 1.12 -10.47
C ARG A 428 -10.66 1.15 -9.11
N THR A 429 -10.11 2.30 -8.71
CA THR A 429 -9.48 2.49 -7.39
C THR A 429 -10.49 2.31 -6.27
N LEU A 430 -11.72 2.83 -6.40
CA LEU A 430 -12.78 2.63 -5.42
C LEU A 430 -13.18 1.16 -5.26
N LYS A 431 -13.32 0.41 -6.37
CA LYS A 431 -13.58 -1.04 -6.31
C LYS A 431 -12.44 -1.80 -5.65
N LEU A 432 -11.19 -1.41 -5.92
CA LEU A 432 -10.01 -2.04 -5.33
C LEU A 432 -9.94 -1.77 -3.83
N LEU A 433 -10.28 -0.55 -3.40
CA LEU A 433 -10.39 -0.17 -1.99
C LEU A 433 -11.51 -0.91 -1.28
N ASP A 434 -12.67 -1.07 -1.91
CA ASP A 434 -13.81 -1.82 -1.36
C ASP A 434 -13.48 -3.31 -1.21
N ASN A 435 -12.84 -3.91 -2.21
CA ASN A 435 -12.36 -5.29 -2.14
C ASN A 435 -11.30 -5.46 -1.04
N PHE A 436 -10.32 -4.56 -0.96
CA PHE A 436 -9.31 -4.58 0.10
C PHE A 436 -9.95 -4.46 1.49
N THR A 437 -10.94 -3.60 1.64
CA THR A 437 -11.68 -3.42 2.90
C THR A 437 -12.44 -4.68 3.30
N LYS A 438 -13.06 -5.38 2.34
CA LYS A 438 -13.75 -6.67 2.59
C LYS A 438 -12.76 -7.76 3.01
N GLU A 439 -11.66 -7.92 2.28
CA GLU A 439 -10.60 -8.88 2.62
C GLU A 439 -9.98 -8.60 3.99
N PHE A 440 -9.72 -7.32 4.29
CA PHE A 440 -9.19 -6.91 5.59
C PHE A 440 -10.15 -7.27 6.74
N ASN A 441 -11.46 -7.06 6.54
CA ASN A 441 -12.46 -7.41 7.54
C ASN A 441 -12.60 -8.94 7.73
N LEU A 442 -12.46 -9.72 6.65
CA LEU A 442 -12.42 -11.19 6.73
C LEU A 442 -11.18 -11.65 7.50
N ALA A 443 -10.00 -11.15 7.16
CA ALA A 443 -8.76 -11.47 7.87
C ALA A 443 -8.84 -11.09 9.36
N LYS A 444 -9.45 -9.95 9.69
CA LYS A 444 -9.69 -9.54 11.08
C LYS A 444 -10.60 -10.51 11.82
N LYS A 445 -11.65 -11.00 11.16
CA LYS A 445 -12.58 -11.99 11.74
C LYS A 445 -11.86 -13.33 11.98
N ASP A 446 -11.10 -13.81 10.99
CA ASP A 446 -10.33 -15.05 11.10
C ASP A 446 -9.30 -14.98 12.23
N LEU A 447 -8.65 -13.82 12.41
CA LEU A 447 -7.71 -13.59 13.51
C LEU A 447 -8.40 -13.67 14.87
N GLU A 448 -9.59 -13.10 15.02
CA GLU A 448 -10.35 -13.15 16.28
C GLU A 448 -10.83 -14.59 16.57
N ASP A 449 -11.23 -15.33 15.54
CA ASP A 449 -11.62 -16.74 15.70
C ASP A 449 -10.42 -17.64 16.03
N CYS A 450 -9.24 -17.38 15.44
CA CYS A 450 -7.99 -18.03 15.83
C CYS A 450 -7.62 -17.74 17.28
N LYS A 451 -7.77 -16.50 17.72
CA LYS A 451 -7.54 -16.11 19.11
C LYS A 451 -8.49 -16.83 20.07
N LYS A 452 -9.79 -16.90 19.76
CA LYS A 452 -10.76 -17.69 20.56
C LYS A 452 -10.38 -19.17 20.61
N TYR A 453 -9.98 -19.74 19.48
CA TYR A 453 -9.54 -21.13 19.41
C TYR A 453 -8.30 -21.39 20.28
N LEU A 454 -7.29 -20.50 20.22
CA LEU A 454 -6.09 -20.61 21.04
C LEU A 454 -6.41 -20.50 22.54
N VAL A 455 -7.31 -19.59 22.93
CA VAL A 455 -7.77 -19.49 24.32
C VAL A 455 -8.42 -20.81 24.77
N LYS A 456 -9.33 -21.36 23.96
CA LYS A 456 -9.97 -22.66 24.23
C LYS A 456 -8.93 -23.77 24.37
N LYS A 457 -7.98 -23.88 23.45
CA LYS A 457 -6.91 -24.90 23.52
C LYS A 457 -6.01 -24.73 24.73
N ASN A 458 -5.71 -23.50 25.13
CA ASN A 458 -4.93 -23.25 26.34
C ASN A 458 -5.70 -23.68 27.60
N THR A 459 -7.02 -23.46 27.65
CA THR A 459 -7.85 -23.98 28.76
C THR A 459 -7.90 -25.51 28.79
N GLU A 460 -8.04 -26.17 27.64
CA GLU A 460 -7.98 -27.64 27.53
C GLU A 460 -6.63 -28.17 28.00
N ILE A 461 -5.51 -27.57 27.57
CA ILE A 461 -4.15 -27.95 28.01
C ILE A 461 -4.00 -27.81 29.52
N LYS A 462 -4.51 -26.73 30.13
CA LYS A 462 -4.47 -26.54 31.58
C LYS A 462 -5.28 -27.62 32.30
N SER A 463 -6.44 -28.02 31.77
CA SER A 463 -7.26 -29.11 32.32
C SER A 463 -6.51 -30.44 32.24
N ILE A 464 -5.94 -30.78 31.09
CA ILE A 464 -5.18 -32.02 30.87
C ILE A 464 -3.96 -32.08 31.81
N LYS A 465 -3.27 -30.95 32.03
CA LYS A 465 -2.15 -30.90 32.98
C LYS A 465 -2.58 -31.21 34.41
N LYS A 466 -3.71 -30.65 34.86
CA LYS A 466 -4.29 -30.96 36.19
C LYS A 466 -4.66 -32.44 36.29
N GLU A 467 -5.36 -32.98 35.30
CA GLU A 467 -5.74 -34.39 35.27
C GLU A 467 -4.51 -35.31 35.28
N LYS A 468 -3.46 -34.97 34.54
CA LYS A 468 -2.18 -35.69 34.56
C LYS A 468 -1.54 -35.70 35.95
N GLU A 469 -1.55 -34.58 36.66
CA GLU A 469 -1.03 -34.49 38.03
C GLU A 469 -1.85 -35.34 39.01
N GLU A 470 -3.18 -35.29 38.91
CA GLU A 470 -4.08 -36.13 39.71
C GLU A 470 -3.84 -37.63 39.46
N LEU A 471 -3.74 -38.03 38.18
CA LEU A 471 -3.44 -39.41 37.79
C LEU A 471 -2.06 -39.83 38.28
N PHE A 472 -1.05 -38.96 38.21
CA PHE A 472 0.28 -39.24 38.72
C PHE A 472 0.27 -39.50 40.23
N LEU A 473 -0.43 -38.66 41.00
CA LEU A 473 -0.61 -38.85 42.45
C LEU A 473 -1.35 -40.15 42.76
N LYS A 474 -2.41 -40.47 42.01
CA LYS A 474 -3.17 -41.70 42.15
C LYS A 474 -2.32 -42.94 41.84
N ASN A 475 -1.52 -42.90 40.77
CA ASN A 475 -0.60 -43.99 40.43
C ASN A 475 0.44 -44.21 41.53
N LYS A 476 1.04 -43.12 42.03
CA LYS A 476 2.01 -43.19 43.14
C LYS A 476 1.40 -43.81 44.39
N PHE A 477 0.13 -43.48 44.70
CA PHE A 477 -0.60 -44.11 45.80
C PHE A 477 -0.86 -45.61 45.55
N LEU A 478 -1.33 -45.98 44.36
CA LEU A 478 -1.57 -47.37 44.00
C LEU A 478 -0.29 -48.21 44.02
N GLU A 479 0.84 -47.64 43.60
CA GLU A 479 2.14 -48.29 43.61
C GLU A 479 2.62 -48.56 45.04
N ARG A 480 2.44 -47.61 45.97
CA ARG A 480 2.66 -47.85 47.41
C ARG A 480 1.79 -48.98 47.94
N LYS A 481 0.48 -48.96 47.64
CA LYS A 481 -0.46 -50.00 48.08
C LYS A 481 -0.13 -51.38 47.49
N LYS A 482 0.31 -51.44 46.24
CA LYS A 482 0.80 -52.67 45.59
C LYS A 482 2.04 -53.21 46.30
N ASN A 483 2.98 -52.36 46.67
CA ASN A 483 4.18 -52.77 47.38
C ASN A 483 3.84 -53.31 48.79
N GLU A 484 2.95 -52.64 49.52
CA GLU A 484 2.44 -53.11 50.82
C GLU A 484 1.74 -54.47 50.73
N LEU A 485 0.91 -54.67 49.71
CA LEU A 485 0.23 -55.95 49.45
C LEU A 485 1.23 -57.05 49.09
N THR A 486 2.23 -56.75 48.26
CA THR A 486 3.31 -57.70 47.92
C THR A 486 4.04 -58.17 49.18
N ILE A 487 4.44 -57.23 50.05
CA ILE A 487 5.09 -57.55 51.33
C ILE A 487 4.17 -58.40 52.22
N SER A 488 2.88 -58.08 52.28
CA SER A 488 1.90 -58.84 53.07
C SER A 488 1.68 -60.25 52.53
N LEU A 489 1.66 -60.40 51.21
CA LEU A 489 1.51 -61.66 50.51
C LEU A 489 2.75 -62.55 50.71
N ASP A 490 3.95 -61.99 50.69
CA ASP A 490 5.19 -62.72 50.99
C ASP A 490 5.22 -63.18 52.45
N LYS A 491 4.78 -62.34 53.40
CA LYS A 491 4.61 -62.74 54.81
C LYS A 491 3.61 -63.90 54.96
N LEU A 492 2.48 -63.84 54.27
CA LEU A 492 1.47 -64.91 54.29
C LEU A 492 1.99 -66.20 53.65
N LYS A 493 2.71 -66.13 52.52
CA LYS A 493 3.36 -67.28 51.89
C LYS A 493 4.35 -67.94 52.85
N ASN A 494 5.20 -67.16 53.50
CA ASN A 494 6.16 -67.67 54.48
C ASN A 494 5.44 -68.37 55.63
N LYS A 495 4.42 -67.73 56.20
CA LYS A 495 3.61 -68.32 57.29
C LYS A 495 2.86 -69.59 56.86
N THR A 496 2.35 -69.62 55.62
CA THR A 496 1.65 -70.79 55.07
C THR A 496 2.63 -71.94 54.86
N ASN A 497 3.84 -71.65 54.37
CA ASN A 497 4.90 -72.64 54.22
C ASN A 497 5.34 -73.21 55.58
N GLU A 498 5.51 -72.35 56.59
CA GLU A 498 5.77 -72.78 57.98
C GLU A 498 4.66 -73.71 58.49
N THR A 499 3.40 -73.31 58.32
CA THR A 499 2.24 -74.11 58.73
C THR A 499 2.16 -75.44 57.97
N LEU A 500 2.48 -75.44 56.68
CA LEU A 500 2.51 -76.65 55.86
C LEU A 500 3.60 -77.62 56.34
N ILE A 501 4.78 -77.11 56.67
CA ILE A 501 5.87 -77.90 57.27
C ILE A 501 5.41 -78.51 58.60
N ASP A 502 4.77 -77.72 59.45
CA ASP A 502 4.22 -78.20 60.73
C ASP A 502 3.15 -79.28 60.53
N LEU A 503 2.24 -79.10 59.57
CA LEU A 503 1.22 -80.09 59.23
C LEU A 503 1.83 -81.37 58.65
N GLN A 504 2.85 -81.27 57.78
CA GLN A 504 3.57 -82.42 57.27
C GLN A 504 4.27 -83.19 58.41
N ASN A 505 4.86 -82.47 59.37
CA ASN A 505 5.47 -83.06 60.55
C ASN A 505 4.43 -83.76 61.44
N LYS A 506 3.27 -83.12 61.67
CA LYS A 506 2.15 -83.72 62.39
C LYS A 506 1.57 -84.94 61.66
N ASN A 507 1.41 -84.90 60.34
CA ASN A 507 0.97 -86.05 59.54
C ASN A 507 1.97 -87.20 59.56
N LYS A 508 3.28 -86.92 59.51
CA LYS A 508 4.32 -87.94 59.72
C LYS A 508 4.27 -88.54 61.13
N LEU A 509 3.92 -87.74 62.14
CA LEU A 509 3.73 -88.23 63.50
C LEU A 509 2.47 -89.12 63.59
N LEU A 510 1.38 -88.70 62.97
CA LEU A 510 0.12 -89.43 62.87
C LEU A 510 0.27 -90.73 62.09
N SER A 511 1.03 -90.77 61.00
CA SER A 511 1.29 -92.02 60.27
C SER A 511 2.16 -92.98 61.09
N LYS A 512 3.15 -92.48 61.82
CA LYS A 512 3.92 -93.28 62.79
C LYS A 512 3.04 -93.82 63.92
N LEU A 513 2.11 -93.01 64.43
CA LEU A 513 1.15 -93.42 65.45
C LEU A 513 0.14 -94.43 64.88
N LYS A 514 -0.39 -94.22 63.68
CA LYS A 514 -1.32 -95.14 63.00
C LYS A 514 -0.66 -96.49 62.72
N ASN A 515 0.60 -96.50 62.29
CA ASN A 515 1.37 -97.73 62.13
C ASN A 515 1.60 -98.42 63.48
N LYS A 516 1.88 -97.67 64.56
CA LYS A 516 2.00 -98.23 65.91
C LYS A 516 0.68 -98.77 66.47
N VAL A 517 -0.45 -98.12 66.18
CA VAL A 517 -1.79 -98.57 66.59
C VAL A 517 -2.23 -99.78 65.76
N GLY A 518 -1.95 -99.82 64.46
CA GLY A 518 -2.17 -100.99 63.60
C GLY A 518 -1.30 -102.20 63.98
N THR A 519 -0.16 -101.99 64.64
CA THR A 519 0.62 -103.10 65.24
C THR A 519 0.13 -103.51 66.63
N TYR A 520 -0.72 -102.71 67.28
CA TYR A 520 -1.28 -103.00 68.61
C TYR A 520 -2.69 -103.61 68.55
N PHE A 521 -3.49 -103.23 67.54
CA PHE A 521 -4.73 -103.88 67.16
C PHE A 521 -4.44 -104.68 65.90
N GLY A 522 -3.98 -105.92 66.06
CA GLY A 522 -3.81 -106.83 64.94
C GLY A 522 -5.15 -107.09 64.27
N GLU A 523 -5.16 -106.92 62.95
CA GLU A 523 -5.72 -107.90 62.03
C GLU A 523 -4.60 -108.35 61.09
#